data_AF-A0A349GCX9-F1
#
_entry.id   AF-A0A349GCX9-F1
#
_cell.length_a   1.000
_cell.length_b   1.000
_cell.length_c   1.000
_cell.angle_alpha   90.00
_cell.angle_beta   90.00
_cell.angle_gamma   90.00
#
_symmetry.space_group_name_H-M   'P 1'
#
loop_
_entity.id
_entity.type
_entity.pdbx_description
1 polymer ?
#
loop_
_entity_poly.entity_id
_entity_poly.type
_entity_poly.pdbx_seq_one_letter_code
_entity_poly.pdbx_strand_id
1 'polypeptide(L)'
;AILNAYESELGKKWGAIFSGLLFGIFHFNPQNLLGPILLGIFFSYLVQLTGSLFAAIVAHITNNGIAVTMSYVVDSLGDIPQVEGVEQELLFNSPSVILGVMIFYAVLGAIFLVGLRQVLKSLRRQFGNEPGWNEDPLKLNVNHYVPIVLSLFIYGLIIYVAYF
;
A
#
# COMPACT_ATOMS: atom_id res chain seq x y z
N ALA A 1 17.84 5.05 2.72
CA ALA A 1 18.19 6.44 2.31
C ALA A 1 17.07 7.41 2.67
N ILE A 2 15.87 7.33 2.05
CA ILE A 2 14.74 8.23 2.35
C ILE A 2 14.16 7.99 3.75
N LEU A 3 13.91 6.74 4.12
CA LEU A 3 13.37 6.38 5.43
C LEU A 3 14.25 6.94 6.56
N ASN A 4 15.53 6.57 6.61
CA ASN A 4 16.46 7.03 7.64
C ASN A 4 16.58 8.56 7.71
N ALA A 5 16.50 9.26 6.57
CA ALA A 5 16.55 10.72 6.55
C ALA A 5 15.37 11.32 7.31
N TYR A 6 14.13 10.93 6.96
CA TYR A 6 12.95 11.41 7.68
C TYR A 6 12.87 10.89 9.12
N GLU A 7 13.31 9.68 9.40
CA GLU A 7 13.37 9.16 10.77
C GLU A 7 14.28 9.99 11.68
N SER A 8 15.41 10.45 11.15
CA SER A 8 16.39 11.21 11.93
C SER A 8 15.88 12.59 12.36
N GLU A 9 14.95 13.18 11.59
CA GLU A 9 14.39 14.51 11.88
C GLU A 9 12.98 14.46 12.48
N LEU A 10 12.15 13.50 12.08
CA LEU A 10 10.72 13.42 12.43
C LEU A 10 10.37 12.22 13.33
N GLY A 11 11.31 11.31 13.59
CA GLY A 11 11.08 10.07 14.32
C GLY A 11 10.47 8.95 13.48
N LYS A 12 10.45 7.72 14.03
CA LYS A 12 10.09 6.49 13.30
C LYS A 12 8.71 6.54 12.65
N LYS A 13 7.69 7.01 13.37
CA LYS A 13 6.30 7.09 12.90
C LYS A 13 6.20 7.94 11.62
N TRP A 14 6.69 9.17 11.70
CA TRP A 14 6.59 10.13 10.61
C TRP A 14 7.56 9.81 9.49
N GLY A 15 8.74 9.25 9.82
CA GLY A 15 9.66 8.69 8.84
C GLY A 15 8.99 7.65 7.93
N ALA A 16 8.23 6.71 8.52
CA ALA A 16 7.49 5.71 7.75
C ALA A 16 6.37 6.35 6.90
N ILE A 17 5.62 7.32 7.44
CA ILE A 17 4.54 8.00 6.71
C ILE A 17 5.06 8.77 5.51
N PHE A 18 6.10 9.60 5.68
CA PHE A 18 6.69 10.39 4.60
C PHE A 18 7.39 9.51 3.55
N SER A 19 8.09 8.46 3.99
CA SER A 19 8.68 7.46 3.10
C SER A 19 7.61 6.76 2.27
N GLY A 20 6.51 6.32 2.88
CA GLY A 20 5.39 5.69 2.17
C GLY A 20 4.66 6.64 1.23
N LEU A 21 4.47 7.90 1.62
CA LEU A 21 3.88 8.92 0.75
C LEU A 21 4.70 9.10 -0.53
N LEU A 22 6.01 9.28 -0.41
CA LEU A 22 6.90 9.40 -1.57
C LEU A 22 6.89 8.12 -2.41
N PHE A 23 6.91 6.95 -1.78
CA PHE A 23 6.82 5.67 -2.47
C PHE A 23 5.56 5.60 -3.36
N GLY A 24 4.40 6.04 -2.85
CA GLY A 24 3.18 6.08 -3.64
C GLY A 24 3.20 7.11 -4.77
N ILE A 25 3.71 8.32 -4.54
CA ILE A 25 3.84 9.34 -5.59
C ILE A 25 4.69 8.83 -6.77
N PHE A 26 5.75 8.06 -6.48
CA PHE A 26 6.61 7.45 -7.50
C PHE A 26 5.98 6.26 -8.25
N HIS A 27 4.76 5.82 -7.91
CA HIS A 27 4.03 4.82 -8.71
C HIS A 27 3.27 5.43 -9.89
N PHE A 28 3.16 6.75 -9.95
CA PHE A 28 2.63 7.50 -11.10
C PHE A 28 1.22 7.08 -11.55
N ASN A 29 0.40 6.56 -10.63
CA ASN A 29 -0.98 6.14 -10.86
C ASN A 29 -1.90 6.76 -9.79
N PRO A 30 -2.65 7.83 -10.09
CA PRO A 30 -3.48 8.52 -9.10
C PRO A 30 -4.65 7.68 -8.64
N GLN A 31 -5.24 6.88 -9.54
CA GLN A 31 -6.39 6.02 -9.24
C GLN A 31 -6.02 4.93 -8.23
N ASN A 32 -4.77 4.47 -8.24
CA ASN A 32 -4.23 3.50 -7.29
C ASN A 32 -3.14 4.10 -6.41
N LEU A 33 -3.31 5.34 -5.92
CA LEU A 33 -2.29 5.98 -5.09
C LEU A 33 -2.26 5.43 -3.65
N LEU A 34 -3.45 5.12 -3.11
CA LEU A 34 -3.59 4.72 -1.71
C LEU A 34 -2.90 3.37 -1.40
N GLY A 35 -3.02 2.39 -2.31
CA GLY A 35 -2.41 1.07 -2.14
C GLY A 35 -0.89 1.12 -1.95
N PRO A 36 -0.13 1.68 -2.91
CA PRO A 36 1.30 1.92 -2.80
C PRO A 36 1.71 2.72 -1.56
N ILE A 37 0.97 3.77 -1.18
CA ILE A 37 1.30 4.53 0.05
C ILE A 37 1.25 3.62 1.27
N LEU A 38 0.15 2.89 1.47
CA LEU A 38 -0.01 1.98 2.61
C LEU A 38 1.06 0.89 2.61
N LEU A 39 1.40 0.38 1.44
CA LEU A 39 2.43 -0.63 1.27
C LEU A 39 3.84 -0.08 1.56
N GLY A 40 4.14 1.15 1.15
CA GLY A 40 5.39 1.84 1.48
C GLY A 40 5.56 2.13 2.98
N ILE A 41 4.45 2.48 3.66
CA ILE A 41 4.42 2.59 5.12
C ILE A 41 4.70 1.22 5.76
N PHE A 42 4.07 0.16 5.26
CA PHE A 42 4.28 -1.20 5.74
C PHE A 42 5.73 -1.67 5.56
N PHE A 43 6.35 -1.42 4.40
CA PHE A 43 7.77 -1.74 4.18
C PHE A 43 8.67 -0.95 5.13
N SER A 44 8.38 0.33 5.34
CA SER A 44 9.13 1.15 6.30
C SER A 44 9.04 0.57 7.72
N TYR A 45 7.85 0.15 8.13
CA TYR A 45 7.64 -0.55 9.41
C TYR A 45 8.43 -1.86 9.49
N LEU A 46 8.48 -2.67 8.42
CA LEU A 46 9.29 -3.90 8.40
C LEU A 46 10.78 -3.62 8.57
N VAL A 47 11.33 -2.59 7.91
CA VAL A 47 12.73 -2.20 8.06
C VAL A 47 13.00 -1.73 9.48
N GLN A 48 12.14 -0.88 10.04
CA GLN A 48 12.27 -0.40 11.42
C GLN A 48 12.19 -1.51 12.45
N LEU A 49 11.35 -2.53 12.20
CA LEU A 49 11.16 -3.64 13.11
C LEU A 49 12.32 -4.65 13.06
N THR A 50 12.81 -4.96 11.86
CA THR A 50 13.80 -6.02 11.63
C THR A 50 15.24 -5.51 11.57
N GLY A 51 15.43 -4.20 11.39
CA GLY A 51 16.73 -3.60 11.08
C GLY A 51 17.28 -3.98 9.70
N SER A 52 16.48 -4.64 8.84
CA SER A 52 16.95 -5.23 7.58
C SER A 52 16.18 -4.69 6.38
N LEU A 53 16.91 -4.10 5.43
CA LEU A 53 16.36 -3.72 4.13
C LEU A 53 15.84 -4.93 3.34
N PHE A 54 16.47 -6.10 3.51
CA PHE A 54 16.05 -7.33 2.84
C PHE A 54 14.64 -7.77 3.20
N ALA A 55 14.17 -7.49 4.43
CA ALA A 55 12.80 -7.79 4.83
C ALA A 55 11.78 -7.06 3.95
N ALA A 56 12.00 -5.77 3.69
CA ALA A 56 11.16 -4.98 2.80
C ALA A 56 11.29 -5.40 1.33
N ILE A 57 12.50 -5.73 0.85
CA ILE A 57 12.70 -6.22 -0.53
C ILE A 57 11.92 -7.51 -0.77
N VAL A 58 12.03 -8.49 0.13
CA VAL A 58 11.30 -9.76 0.02
C VAL A 58 9.79 -9.52 0.06
N ALA A 59 9.31 -8.67 0.97
CA ALA A 59 7.89 -8.32 1.03
C ALA A 59 7.41 -7.64 -0.26
N HIS A 60 8.22 -6.76 -0.86
CA HIS A 60 7.89 -6.07 -2.10
C HIS A 60 7.82 -7.03 -3.30
N ILE A 61 8.84 -7.89 -3.46
CA ILE A 61 8.85 -8.91 -4.50
C ILE A 61 7.66 -9.86 -4.32
N THR A 62 7.34 -10.24 -3.08
CA THR A 62 6.19 -11.11 -2.79
C THR A 62 4.87 -10.43 -3.18
N ASN A 63 4.67 -9.16 -2.82
CA ASN A 63 3.48 -8.40 -3.22
C ASN A 63 3.33 -8.36 -4.74
N ASN A 64 4.41 -8.02 -5.46
CA ASN A 64 4.38 -7.92 -6.92
C ASN A 64 4.19 -9.31 -7.56
N GLY A 65 4.81 -10.34 -7.00
CA GLY A 65 4.64 -11.73 -7.44
C GLY A 65 3.21 -12.22 -7.29
N ILE A 66 2.55 -11.91 -6.16
CA ILE A 66 1.12 -12.18 -5.97
C ILE A 66 0.28 -11.43 -7.00
N ALA A 67 0.54 -10.15 -7.22
CA ALA A 67 -0.22 -9.34 -8.18
C ALA A 67 -0.13 -9.88 -9.61
N VAL A 68 1.09 -10.19 -10.08
CA VAL A 68 1.31 -10.80 -11.41
C VAL A 68 0.67 -12.19 -11.49
N THR A 69 0.81 -13.01 -10.45
CA THR A 69 0.20 -14.35 -10.43
C THR A 69 -1.32 -14.27 -10.46
N MET A 70 -1.93 -13.37 -9.68
CA MET A 70 -3.38 -13.15 -9.72
C MET A 70 -3.84 -12.67 -11.08
N SER A 71 -3.13 -11.71 -11.69
CA SER A 71 -3.42 -11.25 -13.06
C SER A 71 -3.40 -12.42 -14.03
N TYR A 72 -2.33 -13.23 -14.00
CA TYR A 72 -2.20 -14.40 -14.86
C TYR A 72 -3.30 -15.43 -14.65
N VAL A 73 -3.68 -15.71 -13.40
CA VAL A 73 -4.78 -16.63 -13.07
C VAL A 73 -6.11 -16.10 -13.59
N VAL A 74 -6.42 -14.81 -13.38
CA VAL A 74 -7.64 -14.18 -13.89
C VAL A 74 -7.69 -14.24 -15.42
N ASP A 75 -6.60 -13.90 -16.09
CA ASP A 75 -6.51 -13.96 -17.56
C ASP A 75 -6.66 -15.39 -18.07
N SER A 76 -6.07 -16.38 -17.39
CA SER A 76 -6.19 -17.81 -17.73
C SER A 76 -7.60 -18.37 -17.48
N LEU A 77 -8.36 -17.76 -16.59
CA LEU A 77 -9.78 -18.07 -16.35
C LEU A 77 -10.70 -17.34 -17.33
N GLY A 78 -10.17 -16.50 -18.23
CA GLY A 78 -10.92 -15.74 -19.24
C GLY A 78 -11.67 -16.58 -20.28
N ASP A 79 -11.44 -17.90 -20.32
CA ASP A 79 -12.26 -18.87 -21.07
C ASP A 79 -13.51 -19.35 -20.29
N ILE A 80 -13.85 -18.75 -19.15
CA ILE A 80 -15.19 -18.89 -18.58
C ILE A 80 -16.16 -18.23 -19.56
N PRO A 81 -17.15 -18.96 -20.13
CA PRO A 81 -18.15 -18.35 -20.98
C PRO A 81 -18.74 -17.18 -20.22
N GLN A 82 -18.56 -15.95 -20.75
CA GLN A 82 -19.36 -14.81 -20.34
C GLN A 82 -20.80 -15.30 -20.41
N VAL A 83 -21.49 -15.39 -19.27
CA VAL A 83 -22.90 -15.76 -19.26
C VAL A 83 -23.63 -14.61 -19.93
N GLU A 84 -23.75 -14.68 -21.25
CA GLU A 84 -24.56 -13.76 -22.04
C GLU A 84 -25.99 -13.84 -21.50
N GLY A 85 -26.48 -12.73 -20.93
CA GLY A 85 -27.87 -12.61 -20.52
C GLY A 85 -28.12 -12.12 -19.10
N VAL A 86 -27.10 -11.86 -18.29
CA VAL A 86 -27.31 -11.13 -17.02
C VAL A 86 -26.78 -9.71 -17.18
N GLU A 87 -27.69 -8.75 -17.41
CA GLU A 87 -27.32 -7.34 -17.38
C GLU A 87 -26.67 -7.03 -16.03
N GLN A 88 -25.41 -6.64 -16.05
CA GLN A 88 -24.63 -6.32 -14.85
C GLN A 88 -25.31 -5.20 -14.04
N GLU A 89 -26.04 -4.30 -14.71
CA GLU A 89 -26.91 -3.31 -14.08
C GLU A 89 -28.08 -3.90 -13.27
N LEU A 90 -28.71 -5.00 -13.72
CA LEU A 90 -29.82 -5.63 -13.00
C LEU A 90 -29.36 -6.32 -11.70
N LEU A 91 -28.14 -6.87 -11.67
CA LEU A 91 -27.57 -7.49 -10.47
C LEU A 91 -27.31 -6.49 -9.35
N PHE A 92 -26.78 -5.31 -9.67
CA PHE A 92 -26.43 -4.29 -8.68
C PHE A 92 -27.59 -3.36 -8.29
N ASN A 93 -28.76 -3.48 -8.91
CA ASN A 93 -29.96 -2.70 -8.53
C ASN A 93 -30.78 -3.33 -7.39
N SER A 94 -30.47 -4.56 -6.97
CA SER A 94 -31.14 -5.20 -5.84
C SER A 94 -30.44 -4.88 -4.51
N PRO A 95 -31.10 -4.25 -3.52
CA PRO A 95 -30.50 -3.97 -2.21
C PRO A 95 -29.95 -5.21 -1.51
N SER A 96 -30.56 -6.38 -1.72
CA SER A 96 -30.10 -7.64 -1.11
C SER A 96 -28.80 -8.15 -1.74
N VAL A 97 -28.60 -7.94 -3.05
CA VAL A 97 -27.35 -8.30 -3.74
C VAL A 97 -26.23 -7.38 -3.30
N ILE A 98 -26.47 -6.06 -3.26
CA ILE A 98 -25.50 -5.08 -2.74
C ILE A 98 -25.08 -5.45 -1.32
N LEU A 99 -26.05 -5.74 -0.44
CA LEU A 99 -25.77 -6.16 0.94
C LEU A 99 -24.95 -7.45 0.99
N GLY A 100 -25.27 -8.45 0.16
CA GLY A 100 -24.50 -9.69 0.06
C GLY A 100 -23.04 -9.46 -0.34
N VAL A 101 -22.82 -8.62 -1.36
CA VAL A 101 -21.47 -8.24 -1.83
C VAL A 101 -20.70 -7.47 -0.76
N MET A 102 -21.36 -6.53 -0.06
CA MET A 102 -20.74 -5.79 1.05
C MET A 102 -20.33 -6.72 2.19
N ILE A 103 -21.19 -7.66 2.59
CA ILE A 103 -20.89 -8.64 3.64
C ILE A 103 -19.72 -9.53 3.19
N PHE A 104 -19.72 -9.99 1.94
CA PHE A 104 -18.63 -10.80 1.39
C PHE A 104 -17.28 -10.08 1.47
N TYR A 105 -17.20 -8.85 0.97
CA TYR A 105 -15.96 -8.06 1.07
C TYR A 105 -15.58 -7.69 2.51
N ALA A 106 -16.57 -7.46 3.39
CA ALA A 106 -16.31 -7.23 4.82
C ALA A 106 -15.70 -8.45 5.50
N VAL A 107 -16.18 -9.66 5.20
CA VAL A 107 -15.63 -10.92 5.72
C VAL A 107 -14.22 -11.15 5.19
N LEU A 108 -14.00 -10.99 3.89
CA LEU A 108 -12.65 -11.09 3.31
C LEU A 108 -11.68 -10.08 3.93
N GLY A 109 -12.13 -8.83 4.10
CA GLY A 109 -11.36 -7.79 4.76
C GLY A 109 -11.04 -8.15 6.22
N ALA A 110 -11.99 -8.70 6.98
CA ALA A 110 -11.77 -9.13 8.36
C ALA A 110 -10.76 -10.28 8.45
N ILE A 111 -10.85 -11.28 7.56
CA ILE A 111 -9.88 -12.39 7.49
C ILE A 111 -8.48 -11.84 7.21
N PHE A 112 -8.35 -10.95 6.22
CA PHE A 112 -7.09 -10.32 5.87
C PHE A 112 -6.51 -9.51 7.05
N LEU A 113 -7.33 -8.71 7.74
CA LEU A 113 -6.90 -7.92 8.89
C LEU A 113 -6.45 -8.81 10.06
N VAL A 114 -7.12 -9.92 10.32
CA VAL A 114 -6.72 -10.89 11.35
C VAL A 114 -5.40 -11.54 10.97
N GLY A 115 -5.25 -11.99 9.72
CA GLY A 115 -4.00 -12.56 9.21
C GLY A 115 -2.83 -11.58 9.33
N LEU A 116 -3.03 -10.34 8.88
CA LEU A 116 -2.04 -9.27 8.99
C LEU A 116 -1.65 -9.02 10.45
N ARG A 117 -2.62 -8.92 11.36
CA ARG A 117 -2.34 -8.75 12.80
C ARG A 117 -1.52 -9.90 13.37
N GLN A 118 -1.81 -11.14 13.00
CA GLN A 118 -1.05 -12.30 13.46
C GLN A 118 0.39 -12.28 12.95
N VAL A 119 0.60 -11.99 11.66
CA VAL A 119 1.93 -11.85 11.06
C VAL A 119 2.72 -10.73 11.75
N LEU A 120 2.11 -9.55 11.89
CA LEU A 120 2.74 -8.41 12.57
C LEU A 120 3.09 -8.72 14.03
N LYS A 121 2.21 -9.41 14.76
CA LYS A 121 2.47 -9.85 16.14
C LYS A 121 3.63 -10.86 16.19
N SER A 122 3.68 -11.80 15.25
CA SER A 122 4.76 -12.79 15.17
C SER A 122 6.10 -12.12 14.87
N LEU A 123 6.15 -11.22 13.90
CA LEU A 123 7.35 -10.45 13.57
C LEU A 123 7.78 -9.59 14.75
N ARG A 124 6.84 -8.92 15.42
CA ARG A 124 7.16 -8.11 16.61
C ARG A 124 7.67 -8.95 17.76
N ARG A 125 7.17 -10.17 17.94
CA ARG A 125 7.69 -11.09 18.96
C ARG A 125 9.13 -11.54 18.66
N GLN A 126 9.47 -11.68 17.38
CA GLN A 126 10.80 -12.16 16.95
C GLN A 126 11.85 -11.05 16.90
N PHE A 127 11.47 -9.85 16.44
CA PHE A 127 12.40 -8.77 16.13
C PHE A 127 12.18 -7.49 16.93
N GLY A 128 11.06 -7.37 17.67
CA GLY A 128 10.68 -6.16 18.38
C GLY A 128 11.49 -5.94 19.66
N ASN A 129 12.75 -5.52 19.51
CA ASN A 129 13.63 -5.16 20.62
C ASN A 129 13.38 -3.73 21.12
N GLU A 130 12.70 -2.90 20.33
CA GLU A 130 12.37 -1.51 20.65
C GLU A 130 10.86 -1.34 20.86
N PRO A 131 10.41 -0.39 21.71
CA PRO A 131 9.01 0.01 21.75
C PRO A 131 8.53 0.45 20.36
N GLY A 132 7.22 0.34 20.13
CA GLY A 132 6.62 0.67 18.84
C GLY A 132 6.77 2.15 18.47
N TRP A 133 6.04 2.61 17.47
CA TRP A 133 6.07 4.03 17.09
C TRP A 133 5.71 4.95 18.26
N ASN A 134 6.65 5.81 18.62
CA ASN A 134 6.47 6.85 19.63
C ASN A 134 5.45 7.90 19.15
N GLU A 135 4.79 8.58 20.09
CA GLU A 135 3.88 9.69 19.81
C GLU A 135 4.60 11.05 19.75
N ASP A 136 5.86 11.06 19.32
CA ASP A 136 6.63 12.29 19.21
C ASP A 136 5.89 13.29 18.31
N PRO A 137 5.73 14.56 18.76
CA PRO A 137 4.97 15.54 18.03
C PRO A 137 5.64 15.85 16.70
N LEU A 138 4.85 15.92 15.63
CA LEU A 138 5.34 16.23 14.30
C LEU A 138 5.87 17.67 14.25
N LYS A 139 7.16 17.83 13.97
CA LYS A 139 7.82 19.14 13.80
C LYS A 139 8.29 19.29 12.36
N LEU A 140 7.56 20.07 11.56
CA LEU A 140 7.85 20.25 10.14
C LEU A 140 8.60 21.54 9.87
N ASN A 141 9.63 21.40 9.05
CA ASN A 141 10.34 22.48 8.36
C ASN A 141 10.11 22.39 6.84
N VAL A 142 10.36 23.49 6.11
CA VAL A 142 10.20 23.59 4.65
C VAL A 142 10.93 22.47 3.90
N ASN A 143 12.13 22.09 4.37
CA ASN A 143 12.96 21.08 3.73
C ASN A 143 12.27 19.71 3.60
N HIS A 144 11.37 19.35 4.51
CA HIS A 144 10.64 18.08 4.46
C HIS A 144 9.64 18.01 3.31
N TYR A 145 9.18 19.16 2.81
CA TYR A 145 8.24 19.21 1.69
C TYR A 145 8.94 19.22 0.34
N VAL A 146 10.23 19.58 0.29
CA VAL A 146 10.99 19.69 -0.97
C VAL A 146 10.92 18.40 -1.78
N PRO A 147 11.16 17.19 -1.21
CA PRO A 147 11.07 15.96 -1.99
C PRO A 147 9.67 15.70 -2.53
N ILE A 148 8.62 16.00 -1.75
CA ILE A 148 7.23 15.80 -2.15
C ILE A 148 6.86 16.73 -3.31
N VAL A 149 7.15 18.03 -3.15
CA VAL A 149 6.86 19.04 -4.17
C VAL A 149 7.63 18.73 -5.46
N LEU A 150 8.90 18.35 -5.35
CA LEU A 150 9.71 17.95 -6.50
C LEU A 150 9.13 16.71 -7.20
N SER A 151 8.75 15.68 -6.44
CA SER A 151 8.13 14.47 -7.00
C SER A 151 6.80 14.78 -7.70
N LEU A 152 5.97 15.65 -7.12
CA LEU A 152 4.72 16.09 -7.75
C LEU A 152 4.96 16.92 -9.01
N PHE A 153 5.97 17.79 -9.01
CA PHE A 153 6.36 18.55 -10.20
C PHE A 153 6.84 17.63 -11.33
N ILE A 154 7.75 16.70 -11.03
CA ILE A 154 8.22 15.69 -12.00
C ILE A 154 7.03 14.88 -12.51
N TYR A 155 6.13 14.48 -11.62
CA TYR A 155 4.96 13.73 -12.01
C TYR A 155 4.05 14.50 -12.98
N GLY A 156 3.76 15.77 -12.67
CA GLY A 156 3.00 16.65 -13.55
C GLY A 156 3.67 16.86 -14.90
N LEU A 157 5.00 16.99 -14.93
CA LEU A 157 5.77 17.08 -16.17
C LEU A 157 5.66 15.80 -17.02
N ILE A 158 5.73 14.62 -16.40
CA ILE A 158 5.57 13.33 -17.10
C ILE A 158 4.17 13.24 -17.71
N ILE A 159 3.12 13.59 -16.96
CA ILE A 159 1.75 13.63 -17.49
C ILE A 159 1.66 14.61 -18.64
N TYR A 160 2.21 15.82 -18.49
CA TYR A 160 2.17 16.82 -19.55
C TYR A 160 2.79 16.30 -20.84
N VAL A 161 4.02 15.77 -20.78
CA VAL A 161 4.74 15.23 -21.95
C VAL A 161 4.04 13.99 -22.55
N ALA A 162 3.38 13.17 -21.73
CA ALA A 162 2.71 11.96 -22.20
C ALA A 162 1.38 12.25 -22.92
N TYR A 163 0.72 13.36 -22.62
CA TYR A 163 -0.64 13.66 -23.07
C TYR A 163 -0.79 14.97 -23.88
N PHE A 164 0.25 15.81 -23.97
CA PHE A 164 0.26 17.09 -24.69
C PHE A 164 1.57 17.30 -25.45
#